data_AF-A0A660R889-F1
#
_entry.id   AF-A0A660R889-F1
#
_cell.length_a   1.000
_cell.length_b   1.000
_cell.length_c   1.000
_cell.angle_alpha   90.00
_cell.angle_beta   90.00
_cell.angle_gamma   90.00
#
_symmetry.space_group_name_H-M   'P 1'
#
loop_
_entity.id
_entity.type
_entity.pdbx_description
1 polymer ?
#
loop_
_entity_poly.entity_id
_entity_poly.type
_entity_poly.pdbx_seq_one_letter_code
_entity_poly.pdbx_strand_id
1 'polypeptide(L)'
;KENNWGFEEWPMMPRKVKCEHPRNIIYLHDFPMICAQEDPSRPYWPSSPYGGVKANSPKSGDRHIWNVWSGGVDYRGYAHEDGRFISEFGFQAAPDPKTIDFFAKKEEQEIFHPVIVDHNKQVKGQERMLYFINSHFGLVTEFNTFVYLSQLNQAEAIKFGVEHWRARKYKTAGTLYWQYNDSWPVFSWSCVDYFKRSKALYYYTKKFYADILPFVDYESSEQVLKVMVVNDLHEDRTMEVFLEIWGTGGEKLWEKKYGEIRLLKDFASTIDIIGIKDLPQKILSDTVIYISARCDGEEFENHFLFNDFRNMQLMDPELTCVREGDNLIFRCKRPAFGVYIEAEEECIPSDNFFTLVPSMNKKVRCLSDRIKVRSLYDYLKKGGHL
;
A
#
# COMPACT_ATOMS: atom_id res chain seq x y z
N LYS A 1 16.63 6.13 -17.20
CA LYS A 1 15.19 5.92 -16.94
C LYS A 1 14.43 7.08 -17.59
N GLU A 2 13.24 6.82 -18.13
CA GLU A 2 12.37 7.84 -18.74
C GLU A 2 12.98 8.67 -19.88
N ASN A 3 14.05 8.22 -20.53
CA ASN A 3 14.76 9.05 -21.52
C ASN A 3 13.81 9.44 -22.67
N ASN A 4 13.11 8.46 -23.25
CA ASN A 4 12.21 8.70 -24.37
C ASN A 4 11.00 9.55 -23.98
N TRP A 5 10.45 9.35 -22.78
CA TRP A 5 9.36 10.16 -22.24
C TRP A 5 9.80 11.61 -21.97
N GLY A 6 10.95 11.79 -21.32
CA GLY A 6 11.51 13.10 -21.02
C GLY A 6 11.90 13.91 -22.26
N PHE A 7 12.28 13.28 -23.36
CA PHE A 7 12.51 13.99 -24.63
C PHE A 7 11.22 14.49 -25.28
N GLU A 8 10.12 13.75 -25.15
CA GLU A 8 8.84 14.08 -25.75
C GLU A 8 8.07 15.13 -24.93
N GLU A 9 8.13 15.04 -23.60
CA GLU A 9 7.21 15.79 -22.73
C GLU A 9 7.87 16.78 -21.77
N TRP A 10 9.21 16.76 -21.58
CA TRP A 10 9.86 17.72 -20.67
C TRP A 10 10.48 18.90 -21.43
N PRO A 11 10.05 20.15 -21.16
CA PRO A 11 10.51 21.35 -21.87
C PRO A 11 12.03 21.60 -21.83
N MET A 12 12.76 20.95 -20.90
CA MET A 12 14.17 21.21 -20.63
C MET A 12 15.16 20.27 -21.34
N MET A 13 14.70 19.36 -22.22
CA MET A 13 15.57 18.40 -22.94
C MET A 13 15.72 18.63 -24.47
N PRO A 14 16.05 19.85 -24.98
CA PRO A 14 15.95 20.16 -26.42
C PRO A 14 17.16 19.78 -27.29
N ARG A 15 18.27 19.24 -26.76
CA ARG A 15 19.47 18.99 -27.61
C ARG A 15 19.27 17.77 -28.53
N LYS A 16 19.16 18.05 -29.83
CA LYS A 16 19.21 17.08 -30.94
C LYS A 16 20.55 17.22 -31.69
N VAL A 17 21.15 16.12 -32.09
CA VAL A 17 22.32 16.08 -32.99
C VAL A 17 21.91 15.29 -34.22
N LYS A 18 22.07 15.86 -35.42
CA LYS A 18 21.60 15.27 -36.69
C LYS A 18 20.11 14.87 -36.67
N CYS A 19 19.25 15.75 -36.17
CA CYS A 19 17.79 15.54 -36.07
C CYS A 19 17.33 14.43 -35.11
N GLU A 20 18.24 13.72 -34.44
CA GLU A 20 17.94 12.71 -33.42
C GLU A 20 18.52 13.09 -32.06
N HIS A 21 17.90 12.61 -30.98
CA HIS A 21 18.53 12.71 -29.66
C HIS A 21 19.67 11.69 -29.59
N PRO A 22 20.93 12.08 -29.30
CA PRO A 22 22.08 11.15 -29.29
C PRO A 22 21.88 9.91 -28.43
N ARG A 23 21.06 10.04 -27.37
CA ARG A 23 20.69 8.94 -26.47
C ARG A 23 19.77 7.92 -27.14
N ASN A 24 18.96 8.29 -28.13
CA ASN A 24 18.10 7.35 -28.87
C ASN A 24 18.93 6.31 -29.64
N ILE A 25 20.10 6.69 -30.18
CA ILE A 25 20.99 5.75 -30.86
C ILE A 25 21.43 4.63 -29.90
N ILE A 26 21.85 5.01 -28.70
CA ILE A 26 22.31 4.05 -27.68
C ILE A 26 21.17 3.10 -27.28
N TYR A 27 19.99 3.63 -26.94
CA TYR A 27 18.89 2.81 -26.39
C TYR A 27 18.07 2.07 -27.44
N LEU A 28 17.99 2.55 -28.69
CA LEU A 28 17.17 1.97 -29.77
C LEU A 28 17.98 1.21 -30.82
N HIS A 29 19.31 1.37 -30.86
CA HIS A 29 20.16 0.69 -31.83
C HIS A 29 21.32 -0.07 -31.16
N ASP A 30 22.22 0.61 -30.45
CA ASP A 30 23.46 -0.01 -29.97
C ASP A 30 23.18 -1.11 -28.93
N PHE A 31 22.41 -0.79 -27.88
CA PHE A 31 22.08 -1.76 -26.83
C PHE A 31 21.23 -2.94 -27.33
N PRO A 32 20.14 -2.75 -28.11
CA PRO A 32 19.44 -3.89 -28.71
C PRO A 32 20.35 -4.79 -29.55
N MET A 33 21.24 -4.21 -30.35
CA MET A 33 22.19 -4.97 -31.17
C MET A 33 23.15 -5.78 -30.31
N ILE A 34 23.76 -5.16 -29.29
CA ILE A 34 24.66 -5.84 -28.36
C ILE A 34 23.92 -6.96 -27.61
N CYS A 35 22.72 -6.69 -27.07
CA CYS A 35 21.93 -7.71 -26.38
C CYS A 35 21.54 -8.87 -27.30
N ALA A 36 21.17 -8.61 -28.56
CA ALA A 36 20.85 -9.67 -29.52
C ALA A 36 22.07 -10.53 -29.90
N GLN A 37 23.27 -9.95 -29.85
CA GLN A 37 24.52 -10.69 -30.11
C GLN A 37 24.97 -11.51 -28.88
N GLU A 38 24.91 -10.93 -27.68
CA GLU A 38 25.47 -11.52 -26.47
C GLU A 38 24.48 -12.38 -25.65
N ASP A 39 23.18 -12.05 -25.67
CA ASP A 39 22.11 -12.82 -25.00
C ASP A 39 20.79 -12.79 -25.80
N PRO A 40 20.71 -13.49 -26.95
CA PRO A 40 19.51 -13.51 -27.79
C PRO A 40 18.30 -14.19 -27.13
N SER A 41 18.47 -14.84 -25.98
CA SER A 41 17.41 -15.58 -25.30
C SER A 41 16.47 -14.69 -24.48
N ARG A 42 16.85 -13.44 -24.21
CA ARG A 42 16.08 -12.49 -23.39
C ARG A 42 15.65 -11.27 -24.20
N PRO A 43 14.41 -10.79 -24.01
CA PRO A 43 13.97 -9.56 -24.65
C PRO A 43 14.72 -8.35 -24.07
N TYR A 44 15.07 -7.41 -24.93
CA TYR A 44 15.56 -6.09 -24.54
C TYR A 44 14.41 -5.08 -24.54
N TRP A 45 14.31 -4.27 -23.47
CA TRP A 45 13.30 -3.22 -23.34
C TRP A 45 13.96 -1.83 -23.40
N PRO A 46 13.69 -1.00 -24.42
CA PRO A 46 14.51 0.18 -24.70
C PRO A 46 14.54 1.26 -23.62
N SER A 47 13.43 1.45 -22.92
CA SER A 47 13.28 2.45 -21.86
C SER A 47 12.17 1.98 -20.93
N SER A 48 12.09 2.59 -19.75
CA SER A 48 10.96 2.42 -18.84
C SER A 48 10.59 3.84 -18.35
N PRO A 49 9.39 4.34 -18.69
CA PRO A 49 8.36 3.67 -19.47
C PRO A 49 8.71 3.62 -20.98
N TYR A 50 8.14 2.66 -21.70
CA TYR A 50 8.22 2.55 -23.16
C TYR A 50 7.01 1.80 -23.72
N GLY A 51 6.60 2.15 -24.96
CA GLY A 51 5.52 1.48 -25.68
C GLY A 51 4.49 2.44 -26.27
N GLY A 52 3.68 1.95 -27.20
CA GLY A 52 2.62 2.72 -27.84
C GLY A 52 3.10 3.93 -28.67
N VAL A 53 2.17 4.88 -28.90
CA VAL A 53 2.44 6.12 -29.65
C VAL A 53 3.29 7.11 -28.84
N LYS A 54 3.17 7.07 -27.51
CA LYS A 54 3.95 7.87 -26.56
C LYS A 54 4.49 6.95 -25.47
N ALA A 55 5.73 7.14 -25.05
CA ALA A 55 6.45 6.18 -24.21
C ALA A 55 5.72 5.76 -22.91
N ASN A 56 4.94 6.64 -22.28
CA ASN A 56 4.17 6.34 -21.05
C ASN A 56 2.69 6.02 -21.35
N SER A 57 2.38 5.36 -22.47
CA SER A 57 0.99 5.09 -22.88
C SER A 57 0.27 4.15 -21.91
N PRO A 58 -1.01 4.42 -21.56
CA PRO A 58 -1.80 3.43 -20.82
C PRO A 58 -2.17 2.20 -21.66
N LYS A 59 -2.13 2.31 -22.99
CA LYS A 59 -2.66 1.25 -23.89
C LYS A 59 -1.61 0.23 -24.32
N SER A 60 -0.32 0.52 -24.18
CA SER A 60 0.78 -0.32 -24.68
C SER A 60 2.05 -0.10 -23.86
N GLY A 61 2.76 -1.19 -23.58
CA GLY A 61 4.02 -1.15 -22.85
C GLY A 61 3.86 -0.95 -21.34
N ASP A 62 4.89 -0.42 -20.71
CA ASP A 62 4.92 -0.14 -19.27
C ASP A 62 4.69 1.35 -18.98
N ARG A 63 4.18 1.65 -17.78
CA ARG A 63 3.75 2.99 -17.38
C ARG A 63 4.27 3.38 -15.99
N HIS A 64 4.71 4.62 -15.87
CA HIS A 64 5.05 5.30 -14.62
C HIS A 64 3.94 6.27 -14.24
N ILE A 65 3.39 6.09 -13.04
CA ILE A 65 2.26 6.86 -12.52
C ILE A 65 2.73 7.76 -11.38
N TRP A 66 3.02 9.01 -11.73
CA TRP A 66 3.52 10.04 -10.81
C TRP A 66 2.63 11.28 -10.71
N ASN A 67 1.48 11.30 -11.38
CA ASN A 67 0.40 12.26 -11.10
C ASN A 67 -0.12 12.06 -9.67
N VAL A 68 -0.36 10.81 -9.27
CA VAL A 68 -0.50 10.44 -7.87
C VAL A 68 0.82 10.69 -7.15
N TRP A 69 0.74 11.20 -5.92
CA TRP A 69 1.88 11.67 -5.15
C TRP A 69 2.54 12.94 -5.74
N SER A 70 3.40 12.82 -6.75
CA SER A 70 4.23 13.94 -7.22
C SER A 70 3.40 15.08 -7.83
N GLY A 71 2.38 14.74 -8.62
CA GLY A 71 1.40 15.68 -9.17
C GLY A 71 0.32 16.14 -8.19
N GLY A 72 0.34 15.68 -6.94
CA GLY A 72 -0.61 16.08 -5.89
C GLY A 72 -1.97 15.38 -5.96
N VAL A 73 -2.14 14.39 -6.84
CA VAL A 73 -3.36 13.58 -6.88
C VAL A 73 -3.35 12.57 -5.73
N ASP A 74 -4.51 12.38 -5.11
CA ASP A 74 -4.78 11.38 -4.09
C ASP A 74 -4.56 9.93 -4.57
N TYR A 75 -4.26 9.00 -3.67
CA TYR A 75 -4.05 7.59 -4.06
C TYR A 75 -5.29 6.93 -4.66
N ARG A 76 -6.50 7.42 -4.34
CA ARG A 76 -7.73 6.95 -5.00
C ARG A 76 -7.74 7.24 -6.50
N GLY A 77 -6.89 8.17 -6.97
CA GLY A 77 -6.64 8.42 -8.38
C GLY A 77 -6.11 7.19 -9.13
N TYR A 78 -5.49 6.21 -8.46
CA TYR A 78 -5.07 4.96 -9.10
C TYR A 78 -6.22 4.20 -9.75
N ALA A 79 -7.46 4.35 -9.27
CA ALA A 79 -8.66 3.72 -9.87
C ALA A 79 -8.91 4.19 -11.32
N HIS A 80 -8.36 5.33 -11.71
CA HIS A 80 -8.46 5.87 -13.08
C HIS A 80 -7.28 5.50 -13.97
N GLU A 81 -6.29 4.76 -13.45
CA GLU A 81 -5.10 4.36 -14.19
C GLU A 81 -5.24 2.92 -14.68
N ASP A 82 -5.30 2.74 -16.01
CA ASP A 82 -5.71 1.50 -16.66
C ASP A 82 -4.58 0.82 -17.46
N GLY A 83 -3.32 1.18 -17.14
CA GLY A 83 -2.10 0.74 -17.80
C GLY A 83 -1.90 -0.76 -17.91
N ARG A 84 -1.15 -1.20 -18.93
CA ARG A 84 -0.87 -2.62 -19.21
C ARG A 84 0.13 -3.26 -18.25
N PHE A 85 1.15 -2.52 -17.86
CA PHE A 85 2.12 -2.91 -16.86
C PHE A 85 2.57 -1.65 -16.11
N ILE A 86 2.39 -1.61 -14.79
CA ILE A 86 2.75 -0.43 -14.00
C ILE A 86 4.14 -0.66 -13.44
N SER A 87 5.16 -0.09 -14.08
CA SER A 87 6.56 -0.29 -13.71
C SER A 87 7.05 0.70 -12.65
N GLU A 88 6.32 1.80 -12.43
CA GLU A 88 6.52 2.70 -11.28
C GLU A 88 5.22 3.37 -10.83
N PHE A 89 5.05 3.42 -9.51
CA PHE A 89 4.07 4.23 -8.78
C PHE A 89 4.50 4.24 -7.31
N GLY A 90 4.25 5.31 -6.55
CA GLY A 90 4.75 5.35 -5.18
C GLY A 90 4.10 6.41 -4.30
N PHE A 91 4.23 6.19 -2.99
CA PHE A 91 3.95 7.18 -1.95
C PHE A 91 5.14 7.26 -0.96
N GLN A 92 5.48 8.46 -0.47
CA GLN A 92 6.60 8.63 0.46
C GLN A 92 6.18 8.39 1.91
N ALA A 93 7.09 7.84 2.72
CA ALA A 93 6.94 7.71 4.16
C ALA A 93 8.26 7.98 4.90
N ALA A 94 8.14 8.26 6.20
CA ALA A 94 9.25 8.27 7.13
C ALA A 94 9.91 6.88 7.24
N PRO A 95 11.22 6.80 7.55
CA PRO A 95 11.85 5.55 7.93
C PRO A 95 11.42 5.12 9.35
N ASP A 96 11.96 4.01 9.84
CA ASP A 96 11.72 3.57 11.22
C ASP A 96 12.19 4.64 12.23
N PRO A 97 11.51 4.84 13.39
CA PRO A 97 11.95 5.79 14.40
C PRO A 97 13.40 5.64 14.84
N LYS A 98 13.93 4.41 14.94
CA LYS A 98 15.34 4.16 15.28
C LYS A 98 16.30 4.59 14.17
N THR A 99 15.82 4.66 12.92
CA THR A 99 16.60 5.20 11.79
C THR A 99 16.64 6.72 11.85
N ILE A 100 15.58 7.36 12.34
CA ILE A 100 15.57 8.81 12.60
C ILE A 100 16.52 9.16 13.74
N ASP A 101 16.52 8.37 14.82
CA ASP A 101 17.43 8.54 15.96
C ASP A 101 18.93 8.48 15.58
N PHE A 102 19.26 7.88 14.42
CA PHE A 102 20.63 7.87 13.91
C PHE A 102 21.08 9.24 13.36
N PHE A 103 20.18 10.02 12.74
CA PHE A 103 20.52 11.27 12.08
C PHE A 103 19.95 12.53 12.73
N ALA A 104 19.01 12.41 13.68
CA ALA A 104 18.38 13.52 14.37
C ALA A 104 18.26 13.28 15.87
N LYS A 105 18.69 14.26 16.68
CA LYS A 105 18.49 14.26 18.14
C LYS A 105 17.02 14.47 18.49
N LYS A 106 16.63 14.18 19.74
CA LYS A 106 15.22 14.28 20.16
C LYS A 106 14.67 15.70 20.05
N GLU A 107 15.47 16.72 20.31
CA GLU A 107 15.12 18.13 20.14
C GLU A 107 15.05 18.58 18.66
N GLU A 108 15.61 17.79 17.74
CA GLU A 108 15.58 18.03 16.29
C GLU A 108 14.43 17.28 15.61
N GLN A 109 13.70 16.43 16.35
CA GLN A 109 12.60 15.61 15.85
C GLN A 109 11.29 16.39 15.76
N GLU A 110 11.30 17.43 14.93
CA GLU A 110 10.11 18.18 14.53
C GLU A 110 9.90 18.08 13.01
N ILE A 111 8.66 18.10 12.54
CA ILE A 111 8.30 17.79 11.14
C ILE A 111 9.07 18.67 10.13
N PHE A 112 9.31 19.94 10.48
CA PHE A 112 10.00 20.93 9.65
C PHE A 112 11.36 21.36 10.19
N HIS A 113 11.93 20.63 11.16
CA HIS A 113 13.28 20.92 11.61
C HIS A 113 14.28 20.75 10.44
N PRO A 114 15.29 21.63 10.27
CA PRO A 114 16.22 21.56 9.14
C PRO A 114 16.86 20.18 8.94
N VAL A 115 17.28 19.52 10.02
CA VAL A 115 17.86 18.17 9.97
C VAL A 115 16.88 17.16 9.37
N ILE A 116 15.60 17.21 9.73
CA ILE A 116 14.56 16.32 9.21
C ILE A 116 14.30 16.62 7.73
N VAL A 117 14.15 17.90 7.37
CA VAL A 117 13.91 18.35 5.99
C VAL A 117 15.08 17.98 5.08
N ASP A 118 16.33 18.11 5.54
CA ASP A 118 17.52 17.74 4.77
C ASP A 118 17.57 16.24 4.45
N HIS A 119 16.92 15.41 5.25
CA HIS A 119 16.74 13.98 5.00
C HIS A 119 15.48 13.67 4.18
N ASN A 120 14.84 14.67 3.56
CA ASN A 120 13.80 14.49 2.56
C ASN A 120 14.21 15.19 1.25
N LYS A 121 14.51 14.41 0.21
CA LYS A 121 14.98 14.95 -1.08
C LYS A 121 13.87 15.24 -2.09
N GLN A 122 12.62 14.95 -1.73
CA GLN A 122 11.49 15.35 -2.55
C GLN A 122 11.25 16.85 -2.39
N VAL A 123 11.10 17.57 -3.49
CA VAL A 123 10.73 18.99 -3.46
C VAL A 123 9.39 19.14 -2.75
N LYS A 124 9.37 19.93 -1.67
CA LYS A 124 8.22 20.07 -0.75
C LYS A 124 7.74 18.72 -0.18
N GLY A 125 8.68 17.83 0.14
CA GLY A 125 8.41 16.47 0.60
C GLY A 125 7.57 16.44 1.87
N GLN A 126 7.98 17.18 2.91
CA GLN A 126 7.28 17.22 4.19
C GLN A 126 5.87 17.81 4.06
N GLU A 127 5.72 18.89 3.30
CA GLU A 127 4.43 19.53 3.05
C GLU A 127 3.49 18.58 2.29
N ARG A 128 4.01 17.84 1.31
CA ARG A 128 3.24 16.87 0.54
C ARG A 128 2.83 15.67 1.41
N MET A 129 3.73 15.14 2.24
CA MET A 129 3.41 14.08 3.20
C MET A 129 2.30 14.54 4.15
N LEU A 130 2.41 15.74 4.72
CA LEU A 130 1.39 16.31 5.60
C LEU A 130 0.06 16.53 4.89
N TYR A 131 0.07 17.00 3.64
CA TYR A 131 -1.15 17.18 2.85
C TYR A 131 -1.96 15.89 2.75
N PHE A 132 -1.31 14.77 2.43
CA PHE A 132 -1.99 13.48 2.32
C PHE A 132 -2.36 12.90 3.68
N ILE A 133 -1.46 12.95 4.67
CA ILE A 133 -1.79 12.52 6.04
C ILE A 133 -3.03 13.28 6.55
N ASN A 134 -3.07 14.60 6.40
CA ASN A 134 -4.21 15.42 6.83
C ASN A 134 -5.48 15.12 6.03
N SER A 135 -5.35 14.73 4.75
CA SER A 135 -6.47 14.33 3.91
C SER A 135 -7.13 13.03 4.37
N HIS A 136 -6.38 12.08 4.95
CA HIS A 136 -6.92 10.78 5.36
C HIS A 136 -7.12 10.61 6.86
N PHE A 137 -6.26 11.20 7.68
CA PHE A 137 -6.21 10.94 9.14
C PHE A 137 -6.58 12.16 9.99
N GLY A 138 -6.56 13.36 9.40
CA GLY A 138 -6.86 14.62 10.07
C GLY A 138 -5.59 15.36 10.47
N LEU A 139 -5.73 16.51 11.15
CA LEU A 139 -4.59 17.38 11.45
C LEU A 139 -3.58 16.71 12.38
N VAL A 140 -2.30 16.71 11.97
CA VAL A 140 -1.18 16.17 12.74
C VAL A 140 -0.14 17.24 13.01
N THR A 141 0.29 17.36 14.28
CA THR A 141 1.37 18.24 14.73
C THR A 141 2.51 17.47 15.38
N GLU A 142 2.22 16.36 16.05
CA GLU A 142 3.20 15.54 16.75
C GLU A 142 4.07 14.73 15.78
N PHE A 143 5.40 14.82 15.94
CA PHE A 143 6.35 14.18 15.05
C PHE A 143 6.21 12.65 15.01
N ASN A 144 6.08 12.00 16.17
CA ASN A 144 5.91 10.54 16.24
C ASN A 144 4.63 10.06 15.55
N THR A 145 3.55 10.85 15.66
CA THR A 145 2.29 10.59 14.95
C THR A 145 2.45 10.80 13.45
N PHE A 146 3.16 11.85 13.02
CA PHE A 146 3.51 12.06 11.62
C PHE A 146 4.31 10.88 11.02
N VAL A 147 5.32 10.39 11.73
CA VAL A 147 6.14 9.23 11.31
C VAL A 147 5.25 8.00 11.13
N TYR A 148 4.47 7.63 12.14
CA TYR A 148 3.57 6.47 12.08
C TYR A 148 2.52 6.59 10.96
N LEU A 149 1.80 7.71 10.89
CA LEU A 149 0.76 7.92 9.89
C LEU A 149 1.31 8.03 8.48
N SER A 150 2.55 8.53 8.30
CA SER A 150 3.17 8.54 6.98
C SER A 150 3.38 7.12 6.43
N GLN A 151 3.80 6.18 7.29
CA GLN A 151 3.98 4.79 6.89
C GLN A 151 2.64 4.12 6.62
N LEU A 152 1.64 4.32 7.50
CA LEU A 152 0.31 3.75 7.30
C LEU A 152 -0.36 4.31 6.03
N ASN A 153 -0.25 5.61 5.79
CA ASN A 153 -0.77 6.25 4.57
C ASN A 153 -0.10 5.69 3.31
N GLN A 154 1.22 5.52 3.34
CA GLN A 154 1.94 4.89 2.23
C GLN A 154 1.44 3.46 1.98
N ALA A 155 1.27 2.67 3.04
CA ALA A 155 0.83 1.29 2.93
C ALA A 155 -0.58 1.17 2.32
N GLU A 156 -1.53 1.99 2.78
CA GLU A 156 -2.89 2.05 2.24
C GLU A 156 -2.91 2.54 0.77
N ALA A 157 -2.08 3.54 0.43
CA ALA A 157 -2.00 4.07 -0.92
C ALA A 157 -1.51 3.03 -1.94
N ILE A 158 -0.45 2.28 -1.61
CA ILE A 158 0.09 1.25 -2.49
C ILE A 158 -0.85 0.05 -2.57
N LYS A 159 -1.44 -0.36 -1.43
CA LYS A 159 -2.48 -1.40 -1.38
C LYS A 159 -3.62 -1.10 -2.34
N PHE A 160 -4.17 0.12 -2.28
CA PHE A 160 -5.28 0.55 -3.14
C PHE A 160 -4.93 0.40 -4.63
N GLY A 161 -3.75 0.87 -5.05
CA GLY A 161 -3.30 0.73 -6.43
C GLY A 161 -3.14 -0.73 -6.85
N VAL A 162 -2.43 -1.53 -6.04
CA VAL A 162 -2.19 -2.95 -6.34
C VAL A 162 -3.49 -3.73 -6.45
N GLU A 163 -4.42 -3.54 -5.53
CA GLU A 163 -5.74 -4.20 -5.55
C GLU A 163 -6.49 -3.87 -6.85
N HIS A 164 -6.54 -2.59 -7.24
CA HIS A 164 -7.15 -2.16 -8.49
C HIS A 164 -6.52 -2.84 -9.72
N TRP A 165 -5.19 -2.90 -9.80
CA TRP A 165 -4.53 -3.52 -10.96
C TRP A 165 -4.60 -5.05 -10.95
N ARG A 166 -4.57 -5.70 -9.79
CA ARG A 166 -4.78 -7.15 -9.68
C ARG A 166 -6.23 -7.54 -10.00
N ALA A 167 -7.22 -6.71 -9.65
CA ALA A 167 -8.61 -6.88 -10.08
C ALA A 167 -8.76 -6.90 -11.61
N ARG A 168 -7.85 -6.21 -12.30
CA ARG A 168 -7.81 -6.04 -13.76
C ARG A 168 -6.87 -7.02 -14.44
N LYS A 169 -6.60 -8.19 -13.84
CA LYS A 169 -5.73 -9.22 -14.40
C LYS A 169 -5.99 -9.46 -15.89
N TYR A 170 -4.91 -9.64 -16.66
CA TYR A 170 -4.86 -9.69 -18.14
C TYR A 170 -5.16 -8.39 -18.88
N LYS A 171 -5.81 -7.39 -18.26
CA LYS A 171 -5.81 -6.00 -18.77
C LYS A 171 -4.60 -5.24 -18.27
N THR A 172 -4.26 -5.45 -17.00
CA THR A 172 -3.00 -5.07 -16.36
C THR A 172 -2.29 -6.37 -15.94
N ALA A 173 -1.03 -6.51 -16.32
CA ALA A 173 -0.27 -7.75 -16.21
C ALA A 173 0.87 -7.69 -15.18
N GLY A 174 1.06 -6.55 -14.51
CA GLY A 174 2.07 -6.40 -13.48
C GLY A 174 2.11 -5.02 -12.85
N THR A 175 2.63 -4.98 -11.62
CA THR A 175 2.79 -3.77 -10.82
C THR A 175 4.12 -3.85 -10.07
N LEU A 176 4.94 -2.81 -10.18
CA LEU A 176 6.20 -2.63 -9.48
C LEU A 176 6.14 -1.26 -8.79
N TYR A 177 5.90 -1.26 -7.48
CA TYR A 177 5.89 0.01 -6.75
C TYR A 177 7.32 0.53 -6.59
N TRP A 178 7.45 1.84 -6.68
CA TRP A 178 8.65 2.58 -6.32
C TRP A 178 8.55 2.91 -4.82
N GLN A 179 9.46 2.46 -3.96
CA GLN A 179 10.64 1.61 -4.21
C GLN A 179 10.82 0.54 -3.11
N TYR A 180 11.76 -0.38 -3.28
CA TYR A 180 12.00 -1.44 -2.30
C TYR A 180 12.84 -0.96 -1.10
N ASN A 181 14.05 -0.45 -1.34
CA ASN A 181 15.06 -0.15 -0.32
C ASN A 181 15.55 1.31 -0.35
N ASP A 182 16.38 1.69 0.61
CA ASP A 182 17.10 2.98 0.63
C ASP A 182 18.62 2.84 0.49
N SER A 183 19.26 3.89 -0.02
CA SER A 183 20.72 4.00 -0.14
C SER A 183 21.39 4.78 1.00
N TRP A 184 20.61 5.44 1.85
CA TRP A 184 21.04 6.21 3.03
C TRP A 184 19.81 6.47 3.94
N PRO A 185 19.97 6.84 5.23
CA PRO A 185 18.85 7.18 6.11
C PRO A 185 18.06 8.36 5.53
N VAL A 186 16.78 8.19 5.18
CA VAL A 186 16.04 9.21 4.42
C VAL A 186 14.52 8.98 4.51
N PHE A 187 13.75 10.04 4.31
CA PHE A 187 12.33 9.95 3.94
C PHE A 187 12.21 9.59 2.45
N SER A 188 11.59 8.46 2.14
CA SER A 188 11.52 7.94 0.77
C SER A 188 10.29 7.06 0.56
N TRP A 189 10.19 6.53 -0.65
CA TRP A 189 9.16 5.58 -1.06
C TRP A 189 9.48 4.13 -0.71
N SER A 190 10.58 3.87 0.00
CA SER A 190 11.01 2.50 0.32
C SER A 190 9.98 1.80 1.21
N CYS A 191 9.86 0.47 1.08
CA CYS A 191 9.17 -0.36 2.06
C CYS A 191 10.14 -0.87 3.15
N VAL A 192 11.44 -0.88 2.87
CA VAL A 192 12.52 -1.23 3.79
C VAL A 192 13.52 -0.09 3.85
N ASP A 193 13.80 0.43 5.05
CA ASP A 193 14.71 1.56 5.20
C ASP A 193 16.20 1.17 5.09
N TYR A 194 17.10 2.15 5.22
CA TYR A 194 18.54 1.97 5.07
C TYR A 194 19.15 0.94 6.01
N PHE A 195 18.65 0.85 7.25
CA PHE A 195 19.12 -0.12 8.25
C PHE A 195 18.38 -1.46 8.14
N LYS A 196 17.66 -1.68 7.04
CA LYS A 196 16.86 -2.89 6.76
C LYS A 196 15.66 -3.05 7.67
N ARG A 197 15.15 -1.96 8.25
CA ARG A 197 13.95 -1.99 9.10
C ARG A 197 12.71 -1.91 8.23
N SER A 198 11.77 -2.82 8.48
CA SER A 198 10.53 -2.92 7.73
C SER A 198 9.55 -1.80 8.10
N LYS A 199 9.13 -1.01 7.11
CA LYS A 199 8.03 -0.04 7.27
C LYS A 199 6.67 -0.74 7.15
N ALA A 200 5.57 -0.03 7.44
CA ALA A 200 4.22 -0.54 7.22
C ALA A 200 4.01 -1.14 5.81
N LEU A 201 4.55 -0.49 4.77
CA LEU A 201 4.45 -0.96 3.39
C LEU A 201 5.06 -2.37 3.19
N TYR A 202 6.09 -2.76 3.93
CA TYR A 202 6.68 -4.09 3.84
C TYR A 202 5.68 -5.18 4.24
N TYR A 203 4.96 -4.97 5.35
CA TYR A 203 3.95 -5.91 5.84
C TYR A 203 2.74 -5.95 4.92
N TYR A 204 2.30 -4.79 4.42
CA TYR A 204 1.22 -4.71 3.43
C TYR A 204 1.60 -5.39 2.11
N THR A 205 2.87 -5.29 1.69
CA THR A 205 3.37 -5.95 0.47
C THR A 205 3.14 -7.44 0.49
N LYS A 206 3.41 -8.09 1.64
CA LYS A 206 3.15 -9.52 1.82
C LYS A 206 1.66 -9.87 1.65
N LYS A 207 0.75 -8.97 2.01
CA LYS A 207 -0.70 -9.18 1.91
C LYS A 207 -1.23 -8.93 0.51
N PHE A 208 -0.99 -7.74 -0.07
CA PHE A 208 -1.53 -7.40 -1.38
C PHE A 208 -0.84 -8.10 -2.56
N TYR A 209 0.31 -8.75 -2.35
CA TYR A 209 0.95 -9.65 -3.31
C TYR A 209 0.88 -11.13 -2.90
N ALA A 210 0.05 -11.49 -1.92
CA ALA A 210 -0.20 -12.89 -1.63
C ALA A 210 -0.82 -13.60 -2.85
N ASP A 211 -0.48 -14.88 -3.04
CA ASP A 211 -0.96 -15.70 -4.16
C ASP A 211 -2.49 -15.76 -4.18
N ILE A 212 -3.12 -15.79 -3.00
CA ILE A 212 -4.55 -15.57 -2.81
C ILE A 212 -4.77 -14.20 -2.18
N LEU A 213 -5.60 -13.38 -2.81
CA LEU A 213 -5.98 -12.06 -2.29
C LEU A 213 -7.50 -11.89 -2.33
N PRO A 214 -8.18 -12.01 -1.18
CA PRO A 214 -9.56 -11.53 -1.04
C PRO A 214 -9.56 -10.01 -0.85
N PHE A 215 -10.47 -9.30 -1.52
CA PHE A 215 -10.66 -7.87 -1.32
C PHE A 215 -12.06 -7.45 -1.77
N VAL A 216 -12.43 -6.21 -1.43
CA VAL A 216 -13.66 -5.59 -1.89
C VAL A 216 -13.31 -4.41 -2.76
N ASP A 217 -13.88 -4.39 -3.96
CA ASP A 217 -13.81 -3.26 -4.88
C ASP A 217 -15.15 -2.51 -4.86
N TYR A 218 -15.11 -1.21 -4.57
CA TYR A 218 -16.31 -0.38 -4.47
C TYR A 218 -16.48 0.47 -5.72
N GLU A 219 -17.52 0.17 -6.49
CA GLU A 219 -17.87 0.92 -7.68
C GLU A 219 -18.88 2.01 -7.33
N SER A 220 -18.35 3.20 -7.04
CA SER A 220 -19.15 4.35 -6.57
C SER A 220 -20.20 4.82 -7.57
N SER A 221 -20.00 4.67 -8.87
CA SER A 221 -20.98 5.03 -9.90
C SER A 221 -22.24 4.15 -9.85
N GLU A 222 -22.08 2.88 -9.49
CA GLU A 222 -23.18 1.90 -9.44
C GLU A 222 -23.67 1.66 -8.01
N GLN A 223 -22.95 2.17 -7.00
CA GLN A 223 -23.24 1.93 -5.58
C GLN A 223 -23.28 0.43 -5.25
N VAL A 224 -22.27 -0.30 -5.73
CA VAL A 224 -22.11 -1.75 -5.52
C VAL A 224 -20.73 -2.11 -4.98
N LEU A 225 -20.69 -3.17 -4.17
CA LEU A 225 -19.48 -3.81 -3.68
C LEU A 225 -19.25 -5.09 -4.50
N LYS A 226 -18.11 -5.16 -5.18
CA LYS A 226 -17.64 -6.39 -5.83
C LYS A 226 -16.77 -7.14 -4.84
N VAL A 227 -17.23 -8.31 -4.41
CA VAL A 227 -16.46 -9.23 -3.57
C VAL A 227 -15.55 -10.02 -4.49
N MET A 228 -14.24 -9.81 -4.39
CA MET A 228 -13.28 -10.38 -5.32
C MET A 228 -12.26 -11.26 -4.61
N VAL A 229 -11.81 -12.30 -5.30
CA VAL A 229 -10.66 -13.10 -4.89
C VAL A 229 -9.75 -13.32 -6.10
N VAL A 230 -8.49 -12.94 -5.96
CA VAL A 230 -7.43 -13.25 -6.94
C VAL A 230 -6.76 -14.55 -6.52
N ASN A 231 -6.55 -15.45 -7.49
CA ASN A 231 -5.75 -16.65 -7.35
C ASN A 231 -4.62 -16.61 -8.40
N ASP A 232 -3.38 -16.41 -7.94
CA ASP A 232 -2.17 -16.39 -8.79
C ASP A 232 -1.49 -17.77 -8.86
N LEU A 233 -1.97 -18.78 -8.14
CA LEU A 233 -1.45 -20.12 -8.23
C LEU A 233 -1.73 -20.73 -9.62
N HIS A 234 -0.88 -21.67 -10.03
CA HIS A 234 -1.04 -22.42 -11.28
C HIS A 234 -2.02 -23.60 -11.17
N GLU A 235 -2.82 -23.63 -10.10
CA GLU A 235 -3.84 -24.62 -9.82
C GLU A 235 -5.12 -23.98 -9.27
N ASP A 236 -6.25 -24.64 -9.52
CA ASP A 236 -7.53 -24.20 -8.98
C ASP A 236 -7.53 -24.42 -7.47
N ARG A 237 -8.19 -23.53 -6.74
CA ARG A 237 -8.35 -23.63 -5.29
C ARG A 237 -9.82 -23.62 -4.93
N THR A 238 -10.21 -24.40 -3.93
CA THR A 238 -11.53 -24.31 -3.32
C THR A 238 -11.39 -23.64 -1.97
N MET A 239 -12.08 -22.52 -1.76
CA MET A 239 -11.95 -21.75 -0.51
C MET A 239 -13.32 -21.31 0.00
N GLU A 240 -13.45 -21.20 1.32
CA GLU A 240 -14.56 -20.48 1.95
C GLU A 240 -14.22 -19.00 2.04
N VAL A 241 -15.16 -18.13 1.68
CA VAL A 241 -14.99 -16.67 1.76
C VAL A 241 -15.96 -16.11 2.78
N PHE A 242 -15.47 -15.25 3.66
CA PHE A 242 -16.26 -14.59 4.70
C PHE A 242 -16.15 -13.09 4.52
N LEU A 243 -17.30 -12.42 4.57
CA LEU A 243 -17.40 -10.98 4.52
C LEU A 243 -18.13 -10.49 5.76
N GLU A 244 -17.54 -9.57 6.50
CA GLU A 244 -18.10 -9.00 7.72
C GLU A 244 -18.07 -7.48 7.64
N ILE A 245 -19.14 -6.82 8.11
CA ILE A 245 -19.18 -5.37 8.27
C ILE A 245 -19.31 -5.08 9.75
N TRP A 246 -18.31 -4.37 10.28
CA TRP A 246 -18.25 -3.95 11.67
C TRP A 246 -18.36 -2.44 11.77
N GLY A 247 -19.16 -1.95 12.70
CA GLY A 247 -19.06 -0.57 13.13
C GLY A 247 -17.83 -0.36 14.00
N THR A 248 -17.29 0.87 14.01
CA THR A 248 -16.17 1.25 14.90
C THR A 248 -16.52 1.13 16.39
N GLY A 249 -17.81 1.04 16.73
CA GLY A 249 -18.32 0.77 18.07
C GLY A 249 -18.15 -0.69 18.55
N GLY A 250 -17.81 -1.61 17.65
CA GLY A 250 -17.62 -3.04 17.94
C GLY A 250 -18.84 -3.91 17.63
N GLU A 251 -19.92 -3.34 17.11
CA GLU A 251 -21.09 -4.08 16.65
C GLU A 251 -20.85 -4.72 15.27
N LYS A 252 -21.23 -6.00 15.13
CA LYS A 252 -21.31 -6.66 13.82
C LYS A 252 -22.62 -6.26 13.16
N LEU A 253 -22.54 -5.40 12.14
CA LEU A 253 -23.69 -4.85 11.43
C LEU A 253 -24.24 -5.83 10.38
N TRP A 254 -23.35 -6.61 9.76
CA TRP A 254 -23.72 -7.56 8.73
C TRP A 254 -22.61 -8.59 8.51
N GLU A 255 -22.99 -9.77 8.04
CA GLU A 255 -22.04 -10.77 7.57
C GLU A 255 -22.64 -11.60 6.43
N LYS A 256 -21.75 -12.16 5.60
CA LYS A 256 -22.09 -13.16 4.60
C LYS A 256 -20.98 -14.18 4.48
N LYS A 257 -21.35 -15.44 4.63
CA LYS A 257 -20.49 -16.58 4.35
C LYS A 257 -20.80 -17.10 2.96
N TYR A 258 -19.78 -17.20 2.13
CA TYR A 258 -19.82 -17.96 0.91
C TYR A 258 -19.21 -19.34 1.21
N GLY A 259 -19.92 -20.39 0.80
CA GLY A 259 -19.43 -21.77 0.96
C GLY A 259 -18.18 -22.04 0.13
N GLU A 260 -17.90 -23.31 -0.12
CA GLU A 260 -16.77 -23.72 -0.97
C GLU A 260 -16.92 -23.16 -2.40
N ILE A 261 -16.12 -22.14 -2.71
CA ILE A 261 -16.04 -21.54 -4.04
C ILE A 261 -14.78 -22.04 -4.72
N ARG A 262 -14.92 -22.53 -5.95
CA ARG A 262 -13.80 -22.84 -6.84
C ARG A 262 -13.26 -21.55 -7.47
N LEU A 263 -12.04 -21.19 -7.09
CA LEU A 263 -11.23 -20.14 -7.67
C LEU A 263 -10.38 -20.73 -8.78
N LEU A 264 -10.54 -20.22 -10.01
CA LEU A 264 -9.74 -20.66 -11.14
C LEU A 264 -8.29 -20.24 -10.96
N LYS A 265 -7.36 -21.10 -11.39
CA LYS A 265 -5.93 -20.79 -11.43
C LYS A 265 -5.64 -19.53 -12.25
N ASP A 266 -4.63 -18.78 -11.82
CA ASP A 266 -4.14 -17.59 -12.51
C ASP A 266 -5.28 -16.62 -12.92
N PHE A 267 -6.25 -16.37 -12.04
CA PHE A 267 -7.46 -15.60 -12.37
C PHE A 267 -7.91 -14.66 -11.25
N ALA A 268 -8.64 -13.61 -11.62
CA ALA A 268 -9.31 -12.69 -10.70
C ALA A 268 -10.82 -12.93 -10.79
N SER A 269 -11.41 -13.50 -9.75
CA SER A 269 -12.83 -13.87 -9.72
C SER A 269 -13.67 -12.86 -8.95
N THR A 270 -14.77 -12.40 -9.55
CA THR A 270 -15.86 -11.75 -8.81
C THR A 270 -16.76 -12.82 -8.23
N ILE A 271 -16.80 -12.91 -6.91
CA ILE A 271 -17.58 -13.88 -6.15
C ILE A 271 -19.03 -13.43 -6.01
N ASP A 272 -19.23 -12.13 -5.79
CA ASP A 272 -20.54 -11.55 -5.55
C ASP A 272 -20.54 -10.06 -5.89
N ILE A 273 -21.72 -9.51 -6.14
CA ILE A 273 -21.97 -8.09 -6.35
C ILE A 273 -23.12 -7.69 -5.43
N ILE A 274 -22.81 -6.87 -4.42
CA ILE A 274 -23.77 -6.47 -3.39
C ILE A 274 -24.12 -4.99 -3.58
N GLY A 275 -25.39 -4.68 -3.78
CA GLY A 275 -25.85 -3.29 -3.79
C GLY A 275 -25.82 -2.69 -2.38
N ILE A 276 -25.35 -1.45 -2.23
CA ILE A 276 -25.41 -0.74 -0.93
C ILE A 276 -26.87 -0.61 -0.44
N LYS A 277 -27.83 -0.54 -1.37
CA LYS A 277 -29.27 -0.57 -1.09
C LYS A 277 -29.76 -1.89 -0.49
N ASP A 278 -28.98 -2.97 -0.56
CA ASP A 278 -29.35 -4.29 -0.03
C ASP A 278 -28.69 -4.56 1.34
N LEU A 279 -27.74 -3.71 1.76
CA LEU A 279 -27.14 -3.78 3.10
C LEU A 279 -28.12 -3.28 4.18
N PRO A 280 -28.11 -3.87 5.40
CA PRO A 280 -29.01 -3.45 6.48
C PRO A 280 -28.74 -2.00 6.91
N GLN A 281 -27.46 -1.64 6.98
CA GLN A 281 -27.01 -0.30 7.34
C GLN A 281 -26.77 0.53 6.06
N LYS A 282 -27.39 1.72 6.00
CA LYS A 282 -27.21 2.66 4.87
C LYS A 282 -26.06 3.64 5.05
N ILE A 283 -25.71 3.92 6.30
CA ILE A 283 -24.61 4.81 6.64
C ILE A 283 -23.41 3.94 7.02
N LEU A 284 -22.42 3.88 6.11
CA LEU A 284 -21.23 3.06 6.25
C LEU A 284 -19.98 3.90 6.54
N SER A 285 -20.16 5.16 6.93
CA SER A 285 -19.06 6.11 7.20
C SER A 285 -18.15 5.65 8.33
N ASP A 286 -18.70 4.99 9.34
CA ASP A 286 -18.01 4.56 10.56
C ASP A 286 -17.92 3.02 10.61
N THR A 287 -17.65 2.41 9.46
CA THR A 287 -17.58 0.95 9.36
C THR A 287 -16.29 0.50 8.69
N VAL A 288 -15.92 -0.75 8.98
CA VAL A 288 -14.92 -1.50 8.24
C VAL A 288 -15.57 -2.74 7.65
N ILE A 289 -15.28 -2.97 6.37
CA ILE A 289 -15.51 -4.28 5.76
C ILE A 289 -14.26 -5.11 5.96
N TYR A 290 -14.43 -6.26 6.59
CA TYR A 290 -13.38 -7.26 6.75
C TYR A 290 -13.71 -8.47 5.87
N ILE A 291 -12.75 -8.90 5.06
CA ILE A 291 -12.91 -10.06 4.18
C ILE A 291 -11.80 -11.06 4.46
N SER A 292 -12.14 -12.35 4.49
CA SER A 292 -11.18 -13.43 4.59
C SER A 292 -11.50 -14.58 3.64
N ALA A 293 -10.47 -15.26 3.14
CA ALA A 293 -10.55 -16.49 2.38
C ALA A 293 -9.74 -17.58 3.11
N ARG A 294 -10.35 -18.74 3.32
CA ARG A 294 -9.79 -19.82 4.14
C ARG A 294 -9.82 -21.17 3.41
N CYS A 295 -8.73 -21.93 3.52
CA CYS A 295 -8.61 -23.30 3.03
C CYS A 295 -7.44 -23.99 3.74
N ASP A 296 -7.57 -25.26 4.12
CA ASP A 296 -6.48 -26.11 4.62
C ASP A 296 -5.59 -25.50 5.74
N GLY A 297 -6.18 -24.68 6.62
CA GLY A 297 -5.46 -24.00 7.71
C GLY A 297 -4.72 -22.73 7.28
N GLU A 298 -4.77 -22.35 6.01
CA GLU A 298 -4.36 -21.05 5.48
C GLU A 298 -5.51 -20.05 5.57
N GLU A 299 -5.17 -18.82 5.90
CA GLU A 299 -6.10 -17.70 5.97
C GLU A 299 -5.47 -16.46 5.34
N PHE A 300 -6.18 -15.91 4.36
CA PHE A 300 -5.86 -14.65 3.70
C PHE A 300 -6.92 -13.64 4.12
N GLU A 301 -6.51 -12.44 4.51
CA GLU A 301 -7.40 -11.42 5.07
C GLU A 301 -7.13 -10.07 4.43
N ASN A 302 -8.16 -9.23 4.43
CA ASN A 302 -8.07 -7.87 3.97
C ASN A 302 -9.18 -7.00 4.57
N HIS A 303 -9.02 -5.68 4.44
CA HIS A 303 -10.02 -4.71 4.86
C HIS A 303 -10.29 -3.65 3.78
N PHE A 304 -11.49 -3.09 3.86
CA PHE A 304 -11.94 -1.96 3.06
C PHE A 304 -12.67 -0.95 3.95
N LEU A 305 -12.47 0.34 3.67
CA LEU A 305 -13.08 1.46 4.37
C LEU A 305 -13.81 2.34 3.35
N PHE A 306 -15.02 2.79 3.70
CA PHE A 306 -15.79 3.71 2.87
C PHE A 306 -15.37 5.18 3.00
N ASN A 307 -14.68 5.50 4.09
CA ASN A 307 -14.37 6.87 4.45
C ASN A 307 -12.94 7.00 4.96
N ASP A 308 -12.46 8.23 4.98
CA ASP A 308 -11.20 8.58 5.59
C ASP A 308 -11.32 8.60 7.12
N PHE A 309 -10.29 8.13 7.82
CA PHE A 309 -10.23 8.12 9.29
C PHE A 309 -10.48 9.51 9.91
N ARG A 310 -10.13 10.61 9.22
CA ARG A 310 -10.42 11.98 9.67
C ARG A 310 -11.92 12.27 9.84
N ASN A 311 -12.77 11.51 9.17
CA ASN A 311 -14.22 11.64 9.17
C ASN A 311 -14.90 10.50 9.95
N MET A 312 -14.12 9.58 10.51
CA MET A 312 -14.62 8.43 11.28
C MET A 312 -14.59 8.73 12.78
N GLN A 313 -15.58 8.21 13.50
CA GLN A 313 -15.59 8.16 14.96
C GLN A 313 -14.93 6.87 15.43
N LEU A 314 -13.63 6.93 15.71
CA LEU A 314 -12.89 5.80 16.29
C LEU A 314 -13.13 5.70 17.80
N MET A 315 -13.42 4.50 18.27
CA MET A 315 -13.47 4.17 19.70
C MET A 315 -12.23 3.39 20.10
N ASP A 316 -11.94 3.35 21.41
CA ASP A 316 -10.87 2.50 21.94
C ASP A 316 -11.14 1.05 21.55
N PRO A 317 -10.23 0.38 20.81
CA PRO A 317 -10.42 -1.00 20.40
C PRO A 317 -10.48 -1.98 21.57
N GLU A 318 -10.06 -1.55 22.78
CA GLU A 318 -9.80 -2.43 23.92
C GLU A 318 -8.88 -3.58 23.49
N LEU A 319 -7.80 -3.22 22.79
CA LEU A 319 -6.82 -4.14 22.24
C LEU A 319 -6.08 -4.84 23.39
N THR A 320 -6.06 -6.17 23.33
CA THR A 320 -5.32 -7.02 24.26
C THR A 320 -4.26 -7.79 23.49
N CYS A 321 -3.11 -8.00 24.13
CA CYS A 321 -1.99 -8.77 23.59
C CYS A 321 -1.46 -9.69 24.68
N VAL A 322 -1.49 -11.00 24.45
CA VAL A 322 -0.96 -12.01 25.38
C VAL A 322 0.20 -12.75 24.71
N ARG A 323 1.32 -12.93 25.43
CA ARG A 323 2.47 -13.69 24.93
C ARG A 323 2.32 -15.18 25.26
N GLU A 324 2.52 -16.02 24.24
CA GLU A 324 2.54 -17.48 24.30
C GLU A 324 3.80 -18.01 23.59
N GLY A 325 4.90 -18.14 24.35
CA GLY A 325 6.23 -18.43 23.82
C GLY A 325 6.73 -17.31 22.90
N ASP A 326 7.14 -17.68 21.69
CA ASP A 326 7.56 -16.74 20.63
C ASP A 326 6.38 -15.97 19.99
N ASN A 327 5.14 -16.24 20.38
CA ASN A 327 3.95 -15.68 19.74
C ASN A 327 3.25 -14.65 20.61
N LEU A 328 2.70 -13.64 19.96
CA LEU A 328 1.79 -12.64 20.51
C LEU A 328 0.39 -12.92 19.96
N ILE A 329 -0.59 -13.04 20.85
CA ILE A 329 -1.99 -13.28 20.52
C ILE A 329 -2.76 -11.99 20.77
N PHE A 330 -3.22 -11.36 19.69
CA PHE A 330 -3.99 -10.13 19.71
C PHE A 330 -5.49 -10.41 19.62
N ARG A 331 -6.25 -9.68 20.44
CA ARG A 331 -7.73 -9.64 20.40
C ARG A 331 -8.21 -8.22 20.63
N CYS A 332 -9.36 -7.85 20.07
CA CYS A 332 -9.99 -6.56 20.33
C CYS A 332 -11.49 -6.73 20.57
N LYS A 333 -12.12 -5.74 21.22
CA LYS A 333 -13.58 -5.67 21.33
C LYS A 333 -14.20 -4.78 20.26
N ARG A 334 -13.42 -3.85 19.68
CA ARG A 334 -13.81 -3.02 18.53
C ARG A 334 -12.71 -3.05 17.48
N PRO A 335 -13.02 -2.76 16.20
CA PRO A 335 -12.01 -2.75 15.15
C PRO A 335 -10.77 -1.93 15.52
N ALA A 336 -9.60 -2.56 15.45
CA ALA A 336 -8.30 -1.93 15.67
C ALA A 336 -7.59 -1.81 14.33
N PHE A 337 -7.19 -0.60 13.96
CA PHE A 337 -6.51 -0.33 12.68
C PHE A 337 -5.03 -0.05 12.90
N GLY A 338 -4.19 -0.47 11.96
CA GLY A 338 -2.76 -0.17 11.97
C GLY A 338 -2.05 -0.63 13.25
N VAL A 339 -2.41 -1.79 13.81
CA VAL A 339 -1.84 -2.29 15.07
C VAL A 339 -0.32 -2.40 14.91
N TYR A 340 0.40 -1.56 15.65
CA TYR A 340 1.84 -1.37 15.58
C TYR A 340 2.53 -1.98 16.80
N ILE A 341 3.42 -2.92 16.52
CA ILE A 341 4.31 -3.57 17.47
C ILE A 341 5.66 -2.85 17.36
N GLU A 342 5.99 -2.07 18.37
CA GLU A 342 7.29 -1.43 18.54
C GLU A 342 8.17 -2.32 19.43
N ALA A 343 9.23 -2.88 18.87
CA ALA A 343 10.21 -3.67 19.62
C ALA A 343 11.41 -2.80 20.03
N GLU A 344 11.90 -2.91 21.27
CA GLU A 344 13.11 -2.18 21.70
C GLU A 344 14.36 -2.70 20.97
N GLU A 345 14.42 -4.00 20.70
CA GLU A 345 15.52 -4.67 20.00
C GLU A 345 15.28 -4.72 18.48
N GLU A 346 16.31 -5.03 17.70
CA GLU A 346 16.17 -5.28 16.26
C GLU A 346 15.43 -6.62 16.05
N CYS A 347 14.12 -6.53 15.85
CA CYS A 347 13.26 -7.69 15.64
C CYS A 347 12.25 -7.38 14.54
N ILE A 348 12.10 -8.31 13.59
CA ILE A 348 11.08 -8.24 12.55
C ILE A 348 9.95 -9.19 12.95
N PRO A 349 8.82 -8.68 13.47
CA PRO A 349 7.65 -9.52 13.75
C PRO A 349 7.10 -10.15 12.47
N SER A 350 6.39 -11.27 12.57
CA SER A 350 5.85 -11.96 11.39
C SER A 350 4.73 -11.19 10.67
N ASP A 351 4.09 -10.23 11.36
CA ASP A 351 3.11 -9.27 10.85
C ASP A 351 3.15 -8.00 11.71
N ASN A 352 2.81 -6.85 11.15
CA ASN A 352 2.75 -5.56 11.84
C ASN A 352 1.84 -4.60 11.04
N PHE A 353 1.40 -3.49 11.65
CA PHE A 353 0.47 -2.52 11.06
C PHE A 353 -0.86 -3.12 10.60
N PHE A 354 -1.31 -4.24 11.17
CA PHE A 354 -2.50 -4.95 10.68
C PHE A 354 -3.81 -4.37 11.22
N THR A 355 -4.91 -4.63 10.51
CA THR A 355 -6.27 -4.42 10.99
C THR A 355 -6.77 -5.67 11.71
N LEU A 356 -7.48 -5.49 12.83
CA LEU A 356 -8.06 -6.56 13.62
C LEU A 356 -9.53 -6.26 13.90
N VAL A 357 -10.41 -7.23 13.66
CA VAL A 357 -11.84 -7.15 14.01
C VAL A 357 -12.19 -8.13 15.15
N PRO A 358 -13.29 -7.92 15.89
CA PRO A 358 -13.59 -8.69 17.11
C PRO A 358 -13.79 -10.20 16.91
N SER A 359 -14.15 -10.65 15.71
CA SER A 359 -14.26 -12.09 15.37
C SER A 359 -12.92 -12.80 15.23
N MET A 360 -11.81 -12.05 15.18
CA MET A 360 -10.49 -12.56 14.84
C MET A 360 -9.54 -12.56 16.03
N ASN A 361 -8.76 -13.64 16.14
CA ASN A 361 -7.58 -13.71 17.01
C ASN A 361 -6.35 -13.69 16.11
N LYS A 362 -5.50 -12.66 16.19
CA LYS A 362 -4.29 -12.58 15.36
C LYS A 362 -3.09 -13.10 16.12
N LYS A 363 -2.40 -14.08 15.54
CA LYS A 363 -1.14 -14.61 16.04
C LYS A 363 0.04 -14.00 15.29
N VAL A 364 0.96 -13.36 16.02
CA VAL A 364 2.17 -12.75 15.45
C VAL A 364 3.40 -13.31 16.16
N ARG A 365 4.32 -13.92 15.41
CA ARG A 365 5.61 -14.33 15.96
C ARG A 365 6.50 -13.10 16.17
N CYS A 366 7.01 -12.92 17.38
CA CYS A 366 7.90 -11.82 17.76
C CYS A 366 8.88 -12.27 18.85
N LEU A 367 10.18 -12.25 18.51
CA LEU A 367 11.24 -12.73 19.39
C LEU A 367 11.67 -11.71 20.46
N SER A 368 11.34 -10.43 20.30
CA SER A 368 11.65 -9.40 21.30
C SER A 368 10.71 -9.50 22.49
N ASP A 369 11.25 -9.63 23.71
CA ASP A 369 10.45 -9.62 24.94
C ASP A 369 9.99 -8.22 25.35
N ARG A 370 10.71 -7.18 24.88
CA ARG A 370 10.40 -5.78 25.18
C ARG A 370 9.67 -5.16 24.00
N ILE A 371 8.35 -5.10 24.13
CA ILE A 371 7.46 -4.55 23.10
C ILE A 371 6.52 -3.49 23.68
N LYS A 372 6.14 -2.54 22.84
CA LYS A 372 4.98 -1.67 23.03
C LYS A 372 4.02 -1.92 21.88
N VAL A 373 2.74 -1.99 22.21
CA VAL A 373 1.66 -2.16 21.23
C VAL A 373 0.84 -0.89 21.22
N ARG A 374 0.59 -0.36 20.02
CA ARG A 374 -0.29 0.78 19.78
C ARG A 374 -1.19 0.48 18.59
N SER A 375 -2.27 1.21 18.48
CA SER A 375 -3.15 1.20 17.32
C SER A 375 -3.29 2.61 16.76
N LEU A 376 -3.91 2.74 15.58
CA LEU A 376 -4.25 4.04 15.01
C LEU A 376 -5.02 4.93 16.00
N TYR A 377 -5.90 4.34 16.82
CA TYR A 377 -6.65 5.07 17.84
C TYR A 377 -5.73 5.83 18.81
N ASP A 378 -4.62 5.22 19.25
CA ASP A 378 -3.67 5.83 20.19
C ASP A 378 -2.92 7.02 19.58
N TYR A 379 -2.67 6.98 18.27
CA TYR A 379 -2.02 8.07 17.54
C TYR A 379 -2.97 9.20 17.16
N LEU A 380 -4.26 8.88 16.98
CA LEU A 380 -5.32 9.85 16.66
C LEU A 380 -6.04 10.40 17.87
N LYS A 381 -5.75 9.92 19.10
CA LYS A 381 -6.20 10.55 20.34
C LYS A 381 -5.78 12.02 20.30
N LYS A 382 -6.72 12.87 19.89
CA LYS A 382 -6.69 14.30 20.18
C LYS A 382 -6.59 14.36 21.70
N GLY A 383 -5.42 14.72 22.22
CA GLY A 383 -5.30 15.07 23.63
C GLY A 383 -6.49 15.97 23.95
N GLY A 384 -7.27 15.59 24.96
CA GLY A 384 -8.40 16.38 25.43
C GLY A 384 -7.87 17.68 26.00
N HIS A 385 -7.55 18.63 25.13
CA HIS A 385 -7.22 20.01 25.40
C HIS A 385 -7.61 20.82 24.18
N LEU A 386 -8.88 21.22 24.15
CA LEU A 386 -9.28 22.56 23.76
C LEU A 386 -10.14 23.11 24.89
#